data_AF-W7X003-F1
#
_entry.id   AF-W7X003-F1
#
_cell.length_a   1.000
_cell.length_b   1.000
_cell.length_c   1.000
_cell.angle_alpha   90.00
_cell.angle_beta   90.00
_cell.angle_gamma   90.00
#
_symmetry.space_group_name_H-M   'P 1'
#
loop_
_entity.id
_entity.type
_entity.pdbx_description
1 polymer ?
#
loop_
_entity_poly.entity_id
_entity_poly.type
_entity_poly.pdbx_seq_one_letter_code
_entity_poly.pdbx_strand_id
1 'polypeptide(L)' 'MELAPGDLIYTGTPEGVAAVVPGDLLEARVEGLEPLRVHITG' A
#
# COMPACT_ATOMS: atom_id res chain seq x y z
N MET A 1 24.22 -6.79 -4.45
CA MET A 1 23.19 -6.84 -3.39
C MET A 1 22.43 -8.13 -3.58
N GLU A 2 22.20 -8.90 -2.53
CA GLU A 2 21.44 -10.16 -2.60
C GLU A 2 20.10 -10.00 -1.86
N LEU A 3 19.06 -10.67 -2.36
CA LEU A 3 17.74 -10.69 -1.73
C LEU A 3 17.68 -11.76 -0.66
N ALA A 4 16.99 -11.46 0.44
CA ALA A 4 16.77 -12.34 1.57
C ALA A 4 15.27 -12.64 1.78
N PRO A 5 14.93 -13.74 2.48
CA PRO A 5 13.56 -14.01 2.87
C PRO A 5 12.95 -12.89 3.70
N GLY A 6 11.77 -12.43 3.31
CA GLY A 6 11.07 -11.30 3.95
C GLY A 6 11.29 -9.96 3.27
N ASP A 7 12.17 -9.88 2.27
CA ASP A 7 12.36 -8.66 1.49
C ASP A 7 11.09 -8.30 0.69
N LEU A 8 10.78 -7.01 0.66
CA LEU A 8 9.66 -6.43 -0.08
C LEU A 8 10.18 -5.54 -1.21
N ILE A 9 9.69 -5.79 -2.42
CA ILE A 9 9.99 -4.98 -3.60
C ILE A 9 8.74 -4.19 -3.97
N TYR A 10 8.85 -2.85 -3.90
CA TYR A 10 7.80 -1.95 -4.33
C TYR A 10 7.99 -1.64 -5.82
N THR A 11 7.10 -2.13 -6.66
CA THR A 11 7.20 -2.03 -8.13
C THR A 11 6.82 -0.66 -8.68
N GLY A 12 6.46 0.28 -7.80
CA GLY A 12 6.01 1.63 -8.14
C GLY A 12 4.51 1.81 -7.94
N THR A 13 4.07 3.06 -8.00
CA THR A 13 2.65 3.45 -8.00
C THR A 13 2.38 4.16 -9.32
N PRO A 14 1.25 3.89 -9.99
CA PRO A 14 0.81 4.70 -11.11
C PRO A 14 0.54 6.16 -10.71
N GLU A 15 0.08 6.94 -11.66
CA GLU A 15 -0.45 8.28 -11.44
C GLU A 15 -1.69 8.30 -10.53
N GLY A 16 -2.05 9.51 -10.05
CA GLY A 16 -3.23 9.71 -9.20
C GLY A 16 -2.96 9.72 -7.69
N VAL A 17 -1.71 9.95 -7.28
CA VAL A 17 -1.36 10.09 -5.87
C VAL A 17 -1.92 11.38 -5.26
N ALA A 18 -2.40 11.29 -4.02
CA ALA A 18 -2.91 12.42 -3.24
C ALA A 18 -2.48 12.29 -1.78
N ALA A 19 -2.46 13.40 -1.05
CA ALA A 19 -2.21 13.40 0.39
C ALA A 19 -3.37 12.75 1.15
N VAL A 20 -3.05 12.09 2.26
CA VAL A 20 -4.01 11.47 3.18
C VAL A 20 -4.02 12.23 4.51
N VAL A 21 -5.15 12.20 5.21
CA VAL A 21 -5.36 12.90 6.48
C VAL A 21 -5.88 11.95 7.56
N PRO A 22 -5.76 12.31 8.85
CA PRO A 22 -6.33 11.52 9.93
C PRO A 22 -7.83 11.30 9.77
N GLY A 23 -8.28 10.06 9.99
CA GLY A 23 -9.64 9.61 9.76
C GLY A 23 -9.87 8.95 8.41
N ASP A 24 -8.94 9.05 7.46
CA ASP A 24 -9.06 8.38 6.16
C ASP A 24 -9.01 6.85 6.31
N LEU A 25 -9.90 6.17 5.57
CA LEU A 25 -9.82 4.74 5.31
C LEU A 25 -9.26 4.52 3.90
N LEU A 26 -8.03 4.01 3.83
CA LEU A 26 -7.42 3.59 2.57
C LEU A 26 -7.81 2.14 2.27
N GLU A 27 -8.27 1.90 1.05
CA GLU A 27 -8.51 0.56 0.53
C GLU A 27 -7.65 0.32 -0.71
N ALA A 28 -6.83 -0.72 -0.69
CA ALA A 28 -6.01 -1.15 -1.82
C ALA A 28 -6.44 -2.55 -2.28
N ARG A 29 -6.45 -2.75 -3.60
CA ARG A 29 -6.87 -4.01 -4.23
C ARG A 29 -5.86 -4.44 -5.28
N VAL A 30 -5.58 -5.73 -5.27
CA VAL A 30 -4.83 -6.44 -6.33
C VAL A 30 -5.65 -7.68 -6.65
N GLU A 31 -5.85 -7.97 -7.93
CA GLU A 31 -6.59 -9.16 -8.35
C GLU A 31 -5.94 -10.44 -7.77
N GLY A 32 -6.77 -11.32 -7.22
CA GLY A 32 -6.31 -12.56 -6.59
C GLY A 32 -5.77 -12.42 -5.16
N LEU A 33 -5.68 -11.20 -4.61
CA LEU A 33 -5.34 -10.94 -3.22
C LEU A 33 -6.52 -10.39 -2.43
N GLU A 34 -6.53 -10.62 -1.12
CA GLU A 34 -7.49 -9.98 -0.23
C GLU A 34 -7.26 -8.46 -0.18
N PRO A 35 -8.33 -7.64 -0.07
CA PRO A 35 -8.18 -6.19 0.03
C PRO A 35 -7.42 -5.78 1.29
N LEU A 36 -6.48 -4.84 1.13
CA LEU A 36 -5.82 -4.19 2.26
C LEU A 36 -6.62 -2.95 2.67
N ARG A 37 -6.90 -2.83 3.97
CA ARG A 37 -7.60 -1.69 4.56
C ARG A 37 -6.79 -1.09 5.69
N VAL A 38 -6.56 0.22 5.65
CA VAL A 38 -5.77 0.94 6.64
C VAL A 38 -6.50 2.20 7.07
N HIS A 39 -6.73 2.36 8.38
CA HIS A 39 -7.18 3.62 8.96
C HIS A 39 -5.97 4.50 9.29
N ILE A 40 -6.01 5.76 8.84
CA ILE A 40 -4.99 6.74 9.19
C ILE A 40 -5.39 7.39 10.52
N THR A 41 -4.57 7.18 11.55
CA THR A 41 -4.86 7.63 12.93
C THR A 41 -3.95 8.75 13.42
N GLY A 42 -3.13 9.31 12.53
CA GLY A 42 -2.09 10.30 12.85
C GLY A 42 -2.60 11.55 13.57
#